data_AF-A0A7C4YC11-F1
#
_entry.id   AF-A0A7C4YC11-F1
#
_cell.length_a   1.000
_cell.length_b   1.000
_cell.length_c   1.000
_cell.angle_alpha   90.00
_cell.angle_beta   90.00
_cell.angle_gamma   90.00
#
_symmetry.space_group_name_H-M   'P 1'
#
loop_
_entity.id
_entity.type
_entity.pdbx_description
1 polymer ?
#
loop_
_entity_poly.entity_id
_entity_poly.type
_entity_poly.pdbx_seq_one_letter_code
_entity_poly.pdbx_strand_id
1 'polypeptide(L)'
;MKRQRRLLFIVMAAACTSLALAALPGADVEENRKILRDWQANKPEEYARIRKNYQRFRGLPPAEVERIRKLDSDLYKDALKQERLGRVLEEYSAWLMRLQEGDRARIQSAASREDKLRIIREIKDREWFKQLPRAYHEQYAAAKTEKERQDLIRRWRQQEKEFDDQWADTHLFWSGPPNKRPFFPLGQQAFWKEIFDFVRVKLYPMLDETERDQLEKNIRDFEQGTNPGSAFVLLKTIHDLSERHPVLSLQPKYTNFKSLPPEYQRALERVPKFILRDLSENRWPQYPLGVTMKLRQAKMQPPMQLGPANSRDISDGVDKWVQKELWPRLSESEKSRLRHAEGKWPDYPQALHELAKAHRLAIPEMSLPGDPQVWEFLRRRPMMPPGRKGP
;
A
#
# COMPACT_ATOMS: atom_id res chain seq x y z
N MET A 1 -6.01 -27.76 -3.15
CA MET A 1 -5.68 -26.94 -4.35
C MET A 1 -4.24 -27.07 -4.89
N LYS A 2 -3.16 -27.20 -4.09
CA LYS A 2 -1.77 -27.32 -4.64
C LYS A 2 -1.53 -28.48 -5.65
N ARG A 3 -2.33 -29.56 -5.62
CA ARG A 3 -2.24 -30.68 -6.59
C ARG A 3 -2.77 -30.36 -8.00
N GLN A 4 -3.75 -29.46 -8.17
CA GLN A 4 -4.30 -29.13 -9.50
C GLN A 4 -3.36 -28.24 -10.33
N ARG A 5 -2.56 -27.36 -9.70
CA ARG A 5 -1.55 -26.56 -10.42
C ARG A 5 -0.43 -27.41 -11.04
N ARG A 6 -0.10 -28.57 -10.45
CA ARG A 6 0.87 -29.53 -11.05
C ARG A 6 0.34 -30.26 -12.29
N LEU A 7 -0.99 -30.26 -12.48
CA LEU A 7 -1.64 -30.93 -13.60
C LEU A 7 -1.61 -30.09 -14.89
N LEU A 8 -1.45 -28.77 -14.77
CA LEU A 8 -1.34 -27.86 -15.90
C LEU A 8 0.09 -27.85 -16.49
N PHE A 9 1.10 -27.99 -15.62
CA PHE A 9 2.49 -28.25 -16.03
C PHE A 9 2.55 -29.36 -17.08
N ILE A 10 1.92 -30.51 -16.83
CA ILE A 10 1.89 -31.67 -17.73
C ILE A 10 1.30 -31.38 -19.13
N VAL A 11 0.59 -30.27 -19.36
CA VAL A 11 -0.07 -29.99 -20.65
C VAL A 11 0.87 -29.38 -21.69
N MET A 12 1.61 -28.35 -21.28
CA MET A 12 2.66 -27.72 -22.07
C MET A 12 3.99 -28.44 -21.88
N ALA A 13 4.28 -28.90 -20.64
CA ALA A 13 5.41 -29.76 -20.38
C ALA A 13 5.29 -31.05 -21.21
N ALA A 14 4.33 -31.96 -21.02
CA ALA A 14 4.39 -33.27 -21.71
C ALA A 14 4.13 -33.25 -23.24
N ALA A 15 4.02 -32.09 -23.88
CA ALA A 15 4.29 -31.91 -25.31
C ALA A 15 5.80 -31.88 -25.63
N CYS A 16 6.60 -31.27 -24.75
CA CYS A 16 8.05 -31.10 -24.82
C CYS A 16 8.82 -32.08 -23.90
N THR A 17 8.35 -32.36 -22.68
CA THR A 17 8.98 -33.24 -21.68
C THR A 17 8.79 -34.72 -21.93
N SER A 18 7.80 -35.15 -22.72
CA SER A 18 7.80 -36.51 -23.28
C SER A 18 8.89 -36.70 -24.35
N LEU A 19 9.51 -35.60 -24.82
CA LEU A 19 10.72 -35.59 -25.64
C LEU A 19 11.98 -35.17 -24.84
N ALA A 20 11.87 -34.36 -23.79
CA ALA A 20 12.99 -33.93 -22.95
C ALA A 20 13.41 -34.98 -21.91
N LEU A 21 12.49 -35.77 -21.35
CA LEU A 21 12.85 -36.97 -20.58
C LEU A 21 13.41 -38.11 -21.47
N ALA A 22 13.49 -37.92 -22.80
CA ALA A 22 14.30 -38.77 -23.68
C ALA A 22 15.67 -38.14 -24.02
N ALA A 23 15.96 -36.93 -23.52
CA ALA A 23 17.17 -36.16 -23.80
C ALA A 23 17.95 -35.73 -22.53
N LEU A 24 17.39 -35.90 -21.33
CA LEU A 24 18.15 -35.87 -20.09
C LEU A 24 19.03 -37.13 -20.02
N PRO A 25 20.37 -37.03 -19.97
CA PRO A 25 21.24 -38.18 -19.78
C PRO A 25 20.98 -38.79 -18.39
N GLY A 26 20.30 -39.94 -18.35
CA GLY A 26 19.90 -40.64 -17.13
C GLY A 26 18.39 -40.70 -16.85
N ALA A 27 17.52 -40.10 -17.68
CA ALA A 27 16.08 -40.33 -17.57
C ALA A 27 15.72 -41.71 -18.15
N ASP A 28 15.26 -42.62 -17.30
CA ASP A 28 15.00 -44.00 -17.68
C ASP A 28 13.86 -44.12 -18.70
N VAL A 29 14.15 -44.78 -19.82
CA VAL A 29 13.18 -45.07 -20.89
C VAL A 29 12.07 -45.98 -20.36
N GLU A 30 12.35 -46.84 -19.39
CA GLU A 30 11.36 -47.70 -18.75
C GLU A 30 10.45 -46.93 -17.79
N GLU A 31 10.99 -45.99 -17.01
CA GLU A 31 10.17 -45.09 -16.18
C GLU A 31 9.22 -44.24 -17.03
N ASN A 32 9.71 -43.65 -18.13
CA ASN A 32 8.87 -42.93 -19.09
C ASN A 32 7.74 -43.80 -19.67
N ARG A 33 8.05 -45.05 -20.05
CA ARG A 33 7.04 -46.02 -20.51
C ARG A 33 6.03 -46.35 -19.41
N LYS A 34 6.46 -46.47 -18.16
CA LYS A 34 5.60 -46.71 -16.99
C LYS A 34 4.64 -45.54 -16.74
N ILE A 35 5.12 -44.30 -16.79
CA ILE A 35 4.30 -43.09 -16.67
C ILE A 35 3.25 -43.01 -17.80
N LEU A 36 3.63 -43.32 -19.04
CA LEU A 36 2.68 -43.32 -20.16
C LEU A 36 1.61 -44.42 -20.03
N ARG A 37 1.96 -45.61 -19.54
CA ARG A 37 0.99 -46.69 -19.22
C ARG A 37 0.05 -46.30 -18.08
N ASP A 38 0.58 -45.70 -17.01
CA ASP A 38 -0.22 -45.17 -15.90
C ASP A 38 -1.22 -44.11 -16.38
N TRP A 39 -0.79 -43.15 -17.19
CA TRP A 39 -1.68 -42.12 -17.73
C TRP A 39 -2.70 -42.69 -18.73
N GLN A 40 -2.33 -43.70 -19.51
CA GLN A 40 -3.28 -44.40 -20.39
C GLN A 40 -4.38 -45.12 -19.60
N ALA A 41 -4.05 -45.72 -18.45
CA ALA A 41 -5.01 -46.43 -17.60
C ALA A 41 -5.85 -45.48 -16.73
N ASN A 42 -5.20 -44.53 -16.05
CA ASN A 42 -5.80 -43.73 -14.98
C ASN A 42 -6.23 -42.32 -15.41
N LYS A 43 -5.74 -41.81 -16.56
CA LYS A 43 -5.91 -40.43 -17.03
C LYS A 43 -6.09 -40.32 -18.57
N PRO A 44 -7.07 -41.02 -19.17
CA PRO A 44 -7.17 -41.17 -20.63
C PRO A 44 -7.26 -39.83 -21.39
N GLU A 45 -7.89 -38.80 -20.81
CA GLU A 45 -7.94 -37.45 -21.41
C GLU A 45 -6.57 -36.77 -21.48
N GLU A 46 -5.76 -36.89 -20.42
CA GLU A 46 -4.40 -36.33 -20.41
C GLU A 46 -3.52 -37.04 -21.44
N TYR A 47 -3.61 -38.37 -21.50
CA TYR A 47 -2.89 -39.20 -22.46
C TYR A 47 -3.29 -38.88 -23.91
N ALA A 48 -4.58 -38.74 -24.21
CA ALA A 48 -5.07 -38.37 -25.54
C ALA A 48 -4.56 -36.98 -25.97
N ARG A 49 -4.54 -36.01 -25.06
CA ARG A 49 -3.99 -34.67 -25.29
C ARG A 49 -2.49 -34.70 -25.54
N ILE A 50 -1.74 -35.53 -24.82
CA ILE A 50 -0.29 -35.71 -25.02
C ILE A 50 -0.01 -36.34 -26.38
N ARG A 51 -0.73 -37.40 -26.76
CA ARG A 51 -0.61 -38.02 -28.09
C ARG A 51 -0.86 -37.01 -29.21
N LYS A 52 -1.90 -36.18 -29.07
CA LYS A 52 -2.22 -35.08 -30.01
C LYS A 52 -1.12 -34.02 -30.08
N ASN A 53 -0.55 -33.64 -28.94
CA ASN A 53 0.55 -32.68 -28.88
C ASN A 53 1.85 -33.24 -29.46
N TYR A 54 2.17 -34.51 -29.22
CA TYR A 54 3.32 -35.21 -29.81
C TYR A 54 3.19 -35.34 -31.34
N GLN A 55 1.98 -35.66 -31.85
CA GLN A 55 1.70 -35.66 -33.30
C GLN A 55 1.89 -34.27 -33.91
N ARG A 56 1.41 -33.21 -33.25
CA ARG A 56 1.65 -31.82 -33.68
C ARG A 56 3.14 -31.49 -33.71
N PHE A 57 3.89 -31.84 -32.66
CA PHE A 57 5.34 -31.64 -32.59
C PHE A 57 6.08 -32.37 -33.71
N ARG A 58 5.72 -33.63 -34.00
CA ARG A 58 6.27 -34.42 -35.10
C ARG A 58 5.95 -33.86 -36.49
N GLY A 59 4.88 -33.09 -36.63
CA GLY A 59 4.50 -32.38 -37.86
C GLY A 59 5.18 -31.01 -38.04
N LEU A 60 5.98 -30.54 -37.08
CA LEU A 60 6.72 -29.28 -37.21
C LEU A 60 7.95 -29.45 -38.14
N PRO A 61 8.37 -28.39 -38.86
CA PRO A 61 9.63 -28.41 -39.61
C PRO A 61 10.83 -28.75 -38.72
N PRO A 62 11.86 -29.47 -39.21
CA PRO A 62 13.01 -29.88 -38.39
C PRO A 62 13.72 -28.72 -37.67
N ALA A 63 13.83 -27.56 -38.31
CA ALA A 63 14.40 -26.36 -37.69
C ALA A 63 13.56 -25.85 -36.49
N GLU A 64 12.24 -26.03 -36.49
CA GLU A 64 11.37 -25.66 -35.37
C GLU A 64 11.47 -26.67 -34.23
N VAL A 65 11.54 -27.97 -34.56
CA VAL A 65 11.81 -29.05 -33.60
C VAL A 65 13.09 -28.79 -32.81
N GLU A 66 14.18 -28.41 -33.50
CA GLU A 66 15.44 -28.06 -32.82
C GLU A 66 15.37 -26.75 -32.03
N ARG A 67 14.64 -25.73 -32.50
CA ARG A 67 14.39 -24.51 -31.72
C ARG A 67 13.66 -24.80 -30.39
N ILE A 68 12.67 -25.69 -30.41
CA ILE A 68 11.93 -26.08 -29.20
C ILE A 68 12.81 -26.94 -28.28
N ARG A 69 13.57 -27.91 -28.81
CA ARG A 69 14.54 -28.71 -28.03
C ARG A 69 15.57 -27.83 -27.33
N LYS A 70 16.11 -26.84 -28.04
CA LYS A 70 17.06 -25.88 -27.47
C LYS A 70 16.41 -25.03 -26.38
N LEU A 71 15.20 -24.50 -26.61
CA LEU A 71 14.47 -23.74 -25.60
C LEU A 71 14.22 -24.56 -24.33
N ASP A 72 13.79 -25.82 -24.48
CA ASP A 72 13.57 -26.73 -23.37
C ASP A 72 14.88 -26.98 -22.61
N SER A 73 15.96 -27.36 -23.30
CA SER A 73 17.31 -27.51 -22.70
C SER A 73 17.78 -26.23 -21.98
N ASP A 74 17.56 -25.06 -22.56
CA ASP A 74 17.91 -23.77 -21.95
C ASP A 74 17.07 -23.46 -20.69
N LEU A 75 15.82 -23.95 -20.58
CA LEU A 75 14.98 -23.82 -19.39
C LEU A 75 15.47 -24.70 -18.21
N TYR A 76 16.06 -25.86 -18.48
CA TYR A 76 16.55 -26.79 -17.45
C TYR A 76 17.94 -26.43 -16.88
N LYS A 77 18.67 -25.47 -17.48
CA LYS A 77 20.02 -25.08 -17.02
C LYS A 77 20.06 -24.33 -15.68
N ASP A 78 18.94 -23.80 -15.21
CA ASP A 78 18.84 -23.05 -13.95
C ASP A 78 17.50 -23.34 -13.27
N ALA A 79 17.53 -24.15 -12.21
CA ALA A 79 16.34 -24.61 -11.51
C ALA A 79 15.50 -23.48 -10.89
N LEU A 80 16.12 -22.38 -10.46
CA LEU A 80 15.40 -21.22 -9.89
C LEU A 80 14.72 -20.40 -11.00
N LYS A 81 15.36 -20.29 -12.17
CA LYS A 81 14.71 -19.69 -13.36
C LYS A 81 13.65 -20.61 -13.96
N GLN A 82 13.78 -21.93 -13.86
CA GLN A 82 12.88 -22.90 -14.47
C GLN A 82 11.42 -22.73 -14.01
N GLU A 83 11.15 -22.69 -12.70
CA GLU A 83 9.78 -22.53 -12.19
C GLU A 83 9.17 -21.19 -12.65
N ARG A 84 9.94 -20.11 -12.56
CA ARG A 84 9.51 -18.76 -12.98
C ARG A 84 9.23 -18.70 -14.49
N LEU A 85 10.13 -19.19 -15.32
CA LEU A 85 9.99 -19.16 -16.78
C LEU A 85 8.90 -20.10 -17.26
N GLY A 86 8.76 -21.29 -16.66
CA GLY A 86 7.65 -22.21 -16.90
C GLY A 86 6.31 -21.53 -16.65
N ARG A 87 6.15 -20.89 -15.48
CA ARG A 87 4.93 -20.12 -15.15
C ARG A 87 4.66 -18.97 -16.13
N VAL A 88 5.69 -18.23 -16.55
CA VAL A 88 5.54 -17.16 -17.56
C VAL A 88 5.10 -17.72 -18.93
N LEU A 89 5.61 -18.88 -19.34
CA LEU A 89 5.19 -19.56 -20.57
C LEU A 89 3.76 -20.10 -20.48
N GLU A 90 3.35 -20.64 -19.33
CA GLU A 90 1.95 -21.04 -19.05
C GLU A 90 1.01 -19.83 -19.15
N GLU A 91 1.28 -18.76 -18.39
CA GLU A 91 0.47 -17.54 -18.38
C GLU A 91 0.40 -16.89 -19.78
N TYR A 92 1.51 -16.89 -20.54
CA TYR A 92 1.56 -16.39 -21.92
C TYR A 92 0.76 -17.28 -22.90
N SER A 93 0.86 -18.61 -22.78
CA SER A 93 0.10 -19.54 -23.62
C SER A 93 -1.41 -19.44 -23.38
N ALA A 94 -1.83 -19.39 -22.11
CA ALA A 94 -3.22 -19.17 -21.71
C ALA A 94 -3.76 -17.79 -22.11
N TRP A 95 -2.89 -16.77 -22.18
CA TRP A 95 -3.23 -15.46 -22.75
C TRP A 95 -3.43 -15.53 -24.28
N LEU A 96 -2.46 -16.07 -25.03
CA LEU A 96 -2.56 -16.23 -26.49
C LEU A 96 -3.81 -16.98 -26.95
N MET A 97 -4.24 -18.00 -26.20
CA MET A 97 -5.43 -18.80 -26.49
C MET A 97 -6.74 -18.03 -26.28
N ARG A 98 -6.73 -16.96 -25.47
CA ARG A 98 -7.89 -16.07 -25.23
C ARG A 98 -7.93 -14.86 -26.18
N LEU A 99 -6.81 -14.53 -26.82
CA LEU A 99 -6.78 -13.46 -27.83
C LEU A 99 -7.68 -13.75 -29.02
N GLN A 100 -8.24 -12.69 -29.58
CA GLN A 100 -8.94 -12.70 -30.87
C GLN A 100 -8.01 -13.20 -31.99
N GLU A 101 -8.58 -13.85 -33.00
CA GLU A 101 -7.82 -14.51 -34.06
C GLU A 101 -6.93 -13.54 -34.86
N GLY A 102 -7.42 -12.33 -35.16
CA GLY A 102 -6.63 -11.28 -35.82
C GLY A 102 -5.41 -10.82 -35.02
N ASP A 103 -5.54 -10.66 -33.69
CA ASP A 103 -4.41 -10.33 -32.81
C ASP A 103 -3.39 -11.47 -32.75
N ARG A 104 -3.88 -12.72 -32.68
CA ARG A 104 -3.03 -13.92 -32.66
C ARG A 104 -2.26 -14.07 -33.98
N ALA A 105 -2.92 -13.86 -35.12
CA ALA A 105 -2.30 -13.85 -36.43
C ALA A 105 -1.23 -12.75 -36.53
N ARG A 106 -1.52 -11.52 -36.05
CA ARG A 106 -0.56 -10.41 -36.01
C ARG A 106 0.69 -10.72 -35.16
N ILE A 107 0.56 -11.45 -34.05
CA ILE A 107 1.69 -11.92 -33.23
C ILE A 107 2.50 -13.03 -33.96
N GLN A 108 1.85 -13.85 -34.79
CA GLN A 108 2.47 -14.95 -35.53
C GLN A 108 3.19 -14.48 -36.81
N SER A 109 2.66 -13.46 -37.50
CA SER A 109 3.25 -12.88 -38.72
C SER A 109 4.34 -11.83 -38.47
N ALA A 110 4.69 -11.57 -37.21
CA ALA A 110 5.72 -10.61 -36.85
C ALA A 110 7.10 -11.00 -37.42
N ALA A 111 7.68 -10.11 -38.25
CA ALA A 111 8.94 -10.37 -38.96
C ALA A 111 10.15 -10.56 -38.04
N SER A 112 10.17 -9.87 -36.89
CA SER A 112 11.25 -9.97 -35.91
C SER A 112 10.76 -10.25 -34.49
N ARG A 113 11.68 -10.64 -33.61
CA ARG A 113 11.43 -10.78 -32.16
C ARG A 113 10.99 -9.46 -31.53
N GLU A 114 11.55 -8.34 -31.99
CA GLU A 114 11.26 -7.01 -31.45
C GLU A 114 9.86 -6.54 -31.87
N ASP A 115 9.49 -6.77 -33.13
CA ASP A 115 8.12 -6.55 -33.63
C ASP A 115 7.11 -7.35 -32.82
N LYS A 116 7.40 -8.63 -32.59
CA LYS A 116 6.54 -9.51 -31.80
C LYS A 116 6.35 -8.97 -30.38
N LEU A 117 7.41 -8.51 -29.73
CA LEU A 117 7.34 -7.91 -28.39
C LEU A 117 6.59 -6.57 -28.39
N ARG A 118 6.75 -5.74 -29.42
CA ARG A 118 5.98 -4.50 -29.61
C ARG A 118 4.48 -4.79 -29.75
N ILE A 119 4.09 -5.70 -30.64
CA ILE A 119 2.70 -6.11 -30.86
C ILE A 119 2.09 -6.70 -29.57
N ILE A 120 2.83 -7.52 -28.84
CA ILE A 120 2.38 -8.07 -27.54
C ILE A 120 2.12 -6.97 -26.51
N ARG A 121 2.99 -5.94 -26.43
CA ARG A 121 2.79 -4.78 -25.53
C ARG A 121 1.53 -4.02 -25.91
N GLU A 122 1.38 -3.63 -27.18
CA GLU A 122 0.19 -2.93 -27.68
C GLU A 122 -1.13 -3.65 -27.33
N ILE A 123 -1.18 -4.97 -27.54
CA ILE A 123 -2.38 -5.77 -27.24
C ILE A 123 -2.62 -5.80 -25.72
N LYS A 124 -1.59 -6.03 -24.91
CA LYS A 124 -1.72 -6.04 -23.44
C LYS A 124 -2.11 -4.68 -22.86
N ASP A 125 -1.61 -3.59 -23.41
CA ASP A 125 -1.98 -2.24 -22.96
C ASP A 125 -3.41 -1.90 -23.36
N ARG A 126 -3.86 -2.32 -24.55
CA ARG A 126 -5.27 -2.21 -24.97
C ARG A 126 -6.23 -3.06 -24.12
N GLU A 127 -5.85 -4.29 -23.78
CA GLU A 127 -6.66 -5.15 -22.90
C GLU A 127 -6.71 -4.64 -21.46
N TRP A 128 -5.58 -4.18 -20.93
CA TRP A 128 -5.51 -3.56 -19.61
C TRP A 128 -6.32 -2.27 -19.55
N PHE A 129 -6.20 -1.39 -20.54
CA PHE A 129 -6.97 -0.15 -20.61
C PHE A 129 -8.48 -0.43 -20.59
N LYS A 130 -8.96 -1.47 -21.29
CA LYS A 130 -10.37 -1.91 -21.25
C LYS A 130 -10.86 -2.39 -19.88
N GLN A 131 -9.97 -2.70 -18.94
CA GLN A 131 -10.30 -3.14 -17.59
C GLN A 131 -10.27 -2.00 -16.56
N LEU A 132 -9.87 -0.78 -16.95
CA LEU A 132 -9.80 0.35 -16.03
C LEU A 132 -11.19 0.88 -15.66
N PRO A 133 -11.35 1.51 -14.47
CA PRO A 133 -12.58 2.21 -14.12
C PRO A 133 -12.90 3.37 -15.09
N ARG A 134 -14.18 3.67 -15.28
CA ARG A 134 -14.69 4.72 -16.20
C ARG A 134 -13.97 6.08 -16.08
N ALA A 135 -13.60 6.50 -14.86
CA ALA A 135 -12.87 7.76 -14.64
C ALA A 135 -11.51 7.82 -15.38
N TYR A 136 -10.82 6.70 -15.55
CA TYR A 136 -9.57 6.62 -16.31
C TYR A 136 -9.82 6.75 -17.81
N HIS A 137 -10.91 6.17 -18.32
CA HIS A 137 -11.33 6.35 -19.71
C HIS A 137 -11.68 7.81 -20.02
N GLU A 138 -12.36 8.50 -19.10
CA GLU A 138 -12.71 9.92 -19.24
C GLU A 138 -11.45 10.82 -19.20
N GLN A 139 -10.49 10.56 -18.31
CA GLN A 139 -9.19 11.25 -18.31
C GLN A 139 -8.39 11.00 -19.61
N TYR A 140 -8.42 9.78 -20.13
CA TYR A 140 -7.74 9.43 -21.39
C TYR A 140 -8.38 10.11 -22.61
N ALA A 141 -9.72 10.20 -22.63
CA ALA A 141 -10.47 10.89 -23.68
C ALA A 141 -10.25 12.41 -23.65
N ALA A 142 -10.08 13.00 -22.45
CA ALA A 142 -9.79 14.43 -22.27
C ALA A 142 -8.37 14.83 -22.69
N ALA A 143 -7.42 13.89 -22.78
CA ALA A 143 -6.06 14.15 -23.24
C ALA A 143 -6.05 14.49 -24.75
N LYS A 144 -5.47 15.65 -25.08
CA LYS A 144 -5.52 16.26 -26.41
C LYS A 144 -4.47 15.68 -27.36
N THR A 145 -3.31 15.30 -26.81
CA THR A 145 -2.18 14.76 -27.57
C THR A 145 -1.93 13.29 -27.26
N GLU A 146 -1.38 12.57 -28.24
CA GLU A 146 -0.99 11.17 -28.07
C GLU A 146 0.15 11.02 -27.04
N LYS A 147 1.00 12.04 -26.89
CA LYS A 147 2.04 12.06 -25.86
C LYS A 147 1.45 12.11 -24.44
N GLU A 148 0.47 12.98 -24.19
CA GLU A 148 -0.24 13.05 -22.91
C GLU A 148 -0.92 11.71 -22.56
N ARG A 149 -1.52 11.04 -23.56
CA ARG A 149 -2.12 9.71 -23.40
C ARG A 149 -1.11 8.65 -22.98
N GLN A 150 0.06 8.64 -23.62
CA GLN A 150 1.15 7.73 -23.25
C GLN A 150 1.75 8.06 -21.88
N ASP A 151 1.83 9.34 -21.51
CA ASP A 151 2.27 9.78 -20.17
C ASP A 151 1.28 9.39 -19.07
N LEU A 152 -0.04 9.48 -19.34
CA LEU A 152 -1.08 8.96 -18.45
C LEU A 152 -0.99 7.45 -18.27
N ILE A 153 -0.89 6.67 -19.37
CA ILE A 153 -0.70 5.21 -19.31
C ILE A 153 0.54 4.86 -18.48
N ARG A 154 1.69 5.52 -18.72
CA ARG A 154 2.92 5.29 -17.96
C ARG A 154 2.74 5.57 -16.47
N ARG A 155 2.09 6.69 -16.10
CA ARG A 155 1.81 7.05 -14.71
C ARG A 155 0.92 6.01 -14.02
N TRP A 156 -0.17 5.60 -14.67
CA TRP A 156 -1.10 4.61 -14.13
C TRP A 156 -0.46 3.22 -14.01
N ARG A 157 0.39 2.81 -14.97
CA ARG A 157 1.20 1.59 -14.88
C ARG A 157 2.18 1.63 -13.72
N GLN A 158 2.81 2.78 -13.47
CA GLN A 158 3.69 2.94 -12.31
C GLN A 158 2.91 2.84 -11.00
N GLN A 159 1.76 3.50 -10.87
CA GLN A 159 0.87 3.39 -9.71
C GLN A 159 0.35 1.97 -9.48
N GLU A 160 -0.03 1.26 -10.56
CA GLU A 160 -0.41 -0.16 -10.51
C GLU A 160 0.75 -1.03 -10.03
N LYS A 161 1.97 -0.82 -10.54
CA LYS A 161 3.14 -1.57 -10.08
C LYS A 161 3.48 -1.29 -8.62
N GLU A 162 3.49 -0.02 -8.20
CA GLU A 162 3.73 0.37 -6.81
C GLU A 162 2.71 -0.31 -5.87
N PHE A 163 1.44 -0.32 -6.27
CA PHE A 163 0.36 -1.02 -5.56
C PHE A 163 0.58 -2.54 -5.54
N ASP A 164 0.92 -3.16 -6.67
CA ASP A 164 1.10 -4.61 -6.79
C ASP A 164 2.34 -5.07 -5.98
N ASP A 165 3.43 -4.30 -5.98
CA ASP A 165 4.62 -4.53 -5.15
C ASP A 165 4.25 -4.45 -3.65
N GLN A 166 3.50 -3.43 -3.22
CA GLN A 166 2.98 -3.33 -1.84
C GLN A 166 2.01 -4.47 -1.47
N TRP A 167 1.22 -4.94 -2.43
CA TRP A 167 0.33 -6.08 -2.23
C TRP A 167 1.07 -7.41 -2.21
N ALA A 168 2.20 -7.55 -2.91
CA ALA A 168 3.09 -8.70 -2.79
C ALA A 168 3.69 -8.78 -1.38
N ASP A 169 4.18 -7.67 -0.84
CA ASP A 169 4.64 -7.56 0.56
C ASP A 169 3.51 -7.88 1.55
N THR A 170 2.31 -7.31 1.31
CA THR A 170 1.12 -7.60 2.12
C THR A 170 0.74 -9.09 2.04
N HIS A 171 0.80 -9.72 0.87
CA HIS A 171 0.49 -11.14 0.72
C HIS A 171 1.56 -12.02 1.34
N LEU A 172 2.85 -11.71 1.22
CA LEU A 172 3.94 -12.40 1.91
C LEU A 172 3.73 -12.39 3.43
N PHE A 173 3.29 -11.26 3.97
CA PHE A 173 2.94 -11.08 5.36
C PHE A 173 1.70 -11.90 5.78
N TRP A 174 0.60 -11.89 5.01
CA TRP A 174 -0.60 -12.69 5.30
C TRP A 174 -0.46 -14.18 5.02
N SER A 175 0.42 -14.58 4.11
CA SER A 175 0.68 -15.99 3.78
C SER A 175 1.85 -16.59 4.58
N GLY A 176 2.56 -15.77 5.35
CA GLY A 176 3.51 -16.22 6.36
C GLY A 176 2.87 -17.13 7.42
N PRO A 177 3.67 -17.97 8.10
CA PRO A 177 3.16 -18.87 9.14
C PRO A 177 2.49 -18.06 10.27
N PRO A 178 1.42 -18.57 10.91
CA PRO A 178 0.62 -17.80 11.88
C PRO A 178 1.47 -17.11 12.95
N ASN A 179 2.47 -17.81 13.48
CA ASN A 179 3.37 -17.39 14.54
C ASN A 179 4.30 -16.21 14.16
N LYS A 180 4.33 -15.79 12.89
CA LYS A 180 5.10 -14.64 12.40
C LYS A 180 4.23 -13.47 11.92
N ARG A 181 2.90 -13.62 11.95
CA ARG A 181 1.99 -12.50 11.72
C ARG A 181 1.96 -11.68 13.01
N PRO A 182 2.22 -10.37 12.99
CA PRO A 182 2.02 -9.56 14.19
C PRO A 182 0.55 -9.68 14.59
N PHE A 183 0.34 -9.82 15.90
CA PHE A 183 -0.97 -10.04 16.45
C PHE A 183 -1.81 -8.77 16.24
N PHE A 184 -2.74 -8.82 15.29
CA PHE A 184 -3.69 -7.76 15.04
C PHE A 184 -4.86 -7.90 16.03
N PRO A 185 -5.05 -6.99 17.01
CA PRO A 185 -6.11 -7.06 18.00
C PRO A 185 -7.49 -6.70 17.44
N LEU A 186 -7.74 -6.90 16.14
CA LEU A 186 -8.98 -6.54 15.44
C LEU A 186 -10.21 -7.29 15.96
N GLY A 187 -10.01 -8.44 16.63
CA GLY A 187 -11.08 -9.17 17.34
C GLY A 187 -11.29 -8.74 18.80
N GLN A 188 -10.47 -7.83 19.34
CA GLN A 188 -10.55 -7.40 20.74
C GLN A 188 -11.41 -6.15 20.86
N GLN A 189 -12.56 -6.27 21.53
CA GLN A 189 -13.47 -5.15 21.76
C GLN A 189 -12.83 -4.00 22.56
N ALA A 190 -11.93 -4.33 23.50
CA ALA A 190 -11.20 -3.35 24.29
C ALA A 190 -10.32 -2.43 23.42
N PHE A 191 -9.58 -2.99 22.46
CA PHE A 191 -8.77 -2.23 21.51
C PHE A 191 -9.62 -1.24 20.71
N TRP A 192 -10.76 -1.68 20.16
CA TRP A 192 -11.65 -0.77 19.43
C TRP A 192 -12.27 0.31 20.31
N LYS A 193 -12.58 0.01 21.57
CA LYS A 193 -13.03 1.02 22.53
C LYS A 193 -11.97 2.10 22.73
N GLU A 194 -10.71 1.74 22.97
CA GLU A 194 -9.60 2.69 23.10
C GLU A 194 -9.39 3.52 21.81
N ILE A 195 -9.52 2.89 20.64
CA ILE A 195 -9.46 3.56 19.33
C ILE A 195 -10.56 4.62 19.20
N PHE A 196 -11.82 4.27 19.52
CA PHE A 196 -12.94 5.21 19.40
C PHE A 196 -12.91 6.30 20.47
N ASP A 197 -12.47 5.99 21.69
CA ASP A 197 -12.24 7.00 22.73
C ASP A 197 -11.10 7.96 22.32
N PHE A 198 -9.99 7.47 21.76
CA PHE A 198 -8.92 8.30 21.18
C PHE A 198 -9.46 9.19 20.05
N VAL A 199 -10.18 8.60 19.09
CA VAL A 199 -10.74 9.33 17.95
C VAL A 199 -11.67 10.44 18.42
N ARG A 200 -12.65 10.13 19.29
CA ARG A 200 -13.64 11.09 19.82
C ARG A 200 -13.00 12.21 20.64
N VAL A 201 -12.07 11.88 21.53
CA VAL A 201 -11.52 12.84 22.50
C VAL A 201 -10.35 13.65 21.95
N LYS A 202 -9.48 13.03 21.15
CA LYS A 202 -8.22 13.65 20.68
C LYS A 202 -8.26 14.02 19.21
N LEU A 203 -8.77 13.18 18.32
CA LEU A 203 -8.68 13.41 16.87
C LEU A 203 -9.78 14.35 16.34
N TYR A 204 -11.06 14.07 16.60
CA TYR A 204 -12.20 14.85 16.12
C TYR A 204 -12.08 16.38 16.31
N PRO A 205 -11.60 16.91 17.45
CA PRO A 205 -11.43 18.36 17.65
C PRO A 205 -10.44 19.04 16.70
N MET A 206 -9.55 18.26 16.06
CA MET A 206 -8.52 18.74 15.14
C MET A 206 -8.93 18.65 13.66
N LEU A 207 -9.83 17.72 13.33
CA LEU A 207 -10.29 17.46 11.96
C LEU A 207 -11.20 18.56 11.42
N ASP A 208 -11.09 18.82 10.12
CA ASP A 208 -12.10 19.58 9.38
C ASP A 208 -13.35 18.74 9.05
N GLU A 209 -14.38 19.39 8.51
CA GLU A 209 -15.68 18.77 8.20
C GLU A 209 -15.55 17.62 7.17
N THR A 210 -14.70 17.77 6.14
CA THR A 210 -14.51 16.76 5.11
C THR A 210 -13.74 15.54 5.63
N GLU A 211 -12.78 15.76 6.53
CA GLU A 211 -12.04 14.68 7.20
C GLU A 211 -12.90 13.95 8.23
N ARG A 212 -13.82 14.65 8.92
CA ARG A 212 -14.83 14.04 9.80
C ARG A 212 -15.81 13.17 9.02
N ASP A 213 -16.41 13.69 7.95
CA ASP A 213 -17.32 12.93 7.09
C ASP A 213 -16.67 11.65 6.55
N GLN A 214 -15.41 11.75 6.11
CA GLN A 214 -14.64 10.62 5.61
C GLN A 214 -14.30 9.61 6.73
N LEU A 215 -14.03 10.07 7.96
CA LEU A 215 -13.81 9.19 9.09
C LEU A 215 -15.12 8.50 9.53
N GLU A 216 -16.22 9.25 9.66
CA GLU A 216 -17.55 8.73 10.02
C GLU A 216 -18.06 7.69 9.03
N LYS A 217 -17.86 7.93 7.73
CA LYS A 217 -18.13 6.94 6.69
C LYS A 217 -17.34 5.65 6.92
N ASN A 218 -16.04 5.75 7.20
CA ASN A 218 -15.19 4.59 7.42
C ASN A 218 -15.50 3.85 8.74
N ILE A 219 -15.98 4.57 9.76
CA ILE A 219 -16.53 3.97 10.99
C ILE A 219 -17.81 3.19 10.67
N ARG A 220 -18.74 3.79 9.92
CA ARG A 220 -20.00 3.14 9.52
C ARG A 220 -19.77 1.90 8.66
N ASP A 221 -18.86 1.97 7.69
CA ASP A 221 -18.46 0.82 6.85
C ASP A 221 -17.77 -0.29 7.67
N PHE A 222 -17.11 0.06 8.76
CA PHE A 222 -16.56 -0.91 9.72
C PHE A 222 -17.65 -1.57 10.57
N GLU A 223 -18.52 -0.79 11.21
CA GLU A 223 -19.60 -1.28 12.07
C GLU A 223 -20.62 -2.15 11.32
N GLN A 224 -20.94 -1.80 10.07
CA GLN A 224 -21.84 -2.57 9.21
C GLN A 224 -21.18 -3.82 8.59
N GLY A 225 -19.86 -3.98 8.71
CA GLY A 225 -19.12 -5.11 8.14
C GLY A 225 -19.21 -5.21 6.61
N THR A 226 -19.47 -4.11 5.89
CA THR A 226 -19.83 -4.11 4.46
C THR A 226 -18.74 -4.65 3.55
N ASN A 227 -17.47 -4.55 3.96
CA ASN A 227 -16.31 -4.96 3.16
C ASN A 227 -15.27 -5.73 3.99
N PRO A 228 -14.75 -6.88 3.49
CA PRO A 228 -13.62 -7.57 4.11
C PRO A 228 -12.35 -6.70 3.97
N GLY A 229 -12.10 -5.86 4.97
CA GLY A 229 -11.02 -4.87 4.97
C GLY A 229 -11.39 -3.50 5.52
N SER A 230 -12.67 -3.23 5.82
CA SER A 230 -13.12 -1.95 6.41
C SER A 230 -12.33 -1.56 7.66
N ALA A 231 -12.03 -2.53 8.54
CA ALA A 231 -11.17 -2.34 9.70
C ALA A 231 -9.77 -1.79 9.37
N PHE A 232 -9.15 -2.24 8.27
CA PHE A 232 -7.85 -1.74 7.82
C PHE A 232 -7.96 -0.36 7.19
N VAL A 233 -9.04 -0.08 6.45
CA VAL A 233 -9.30 1.26 5.89
C VAL A 233 -9.51 2.27 7.03
N LEU A 234 -10.27 1.90 8.05
CA LEU A 234 -10.50 2.73 9.23
C LEU A 234 -9.20 3.01 9.99
N LEU A 235 -8.45 1.98 10.38
CA LEU A 235 -7.17 2.17 11.09
C LEU A 235 -6.16 2.97 10.26
N LYS A 236 -6.08 2.73 8.94
CA LYS A 236 -5.21 3.52 8.04
C LYS A 236 -5.66 4.99 7.97
N THR A 237 -6.96 5.24 7.94
CA THR A 237 -7.51 6.62 7.95
C THR A 237 -7.20 7.32 9.27
N ILE A 238 -7.43 6.67 10.41
CA ILE A 238 -7.09 7.20 11.75
C ILE A 238 -5.59 7.52 11.84
N HIS A 239 -4.76 6.59 11.38
CA HIS A 239 -3.31 6.77 11.30
C HIS A 239 -2.91 7.99 10.46
N ASP A 240 -3.38 8.05 9.21
CA ASP A 240 -2.98 9.10 8.27
C ASP A 240 -3.52 10.48 8.69
N LEU A 241 -4.69 10.53 9.35
CA LEU A 241 -5.21 11.75 9.98
C LEU A 241 -4.37 12.17 11.20
N SER A 242 -3.92 11.23 12.03
CA SER A 242 -3.06 11.55 13.19
C SER A 242 -1.64 11.98 12.80
N GLU A 243 -1.15 11.57 11.63
CA GLU A 243 0.12 12.05 11.07
C GLU A 243 0.00 13.46 10.46
N ARG A 244 -1.16 13.82 9.89
CA ARG A 244 -1.45 15.20 9.43
C ARG A 244 -1.71 16.15 10.59
N HIS A 245 -2.44 15.67 11.60
CA HIS A 245 -2.81 16.39 12.80
C HIS A 245 -2.12 15.75 14.00
N PRO A 246 -0.78 15.91 14.13
CA PRO A 246 -0.04 15.38 15.27
C PRO A 246 -0.69 15.87 16.55
N VAL A 247 -1.04 14.94 17.44
CA VAL A 247 -1.84 15.24 18.64
C VAL A 247 -0.99 16.01 19.65
N LEU A 248 -0.97 17.35 19.55
CA LEU A 248 -0.04 18.22 20.29
C LEU A 248 -0.38 18.37 21.79
N SER A 249 -1.50 17.83 22.27
CA SER A 249 -1.89 17.85 23.70
C SER A 249 -2.86 16.72 24.03
N LEU A 250 -2.99 16.40 25.33
CA LEU A 250 -3.88 15.33 25.81
C LEU A 250 -5.37 15.69 25.78
N GLN A 251 -5.70 16.98 25.82
CA GLN A 251 -7.08 17.49 25.77
C GLN A 251 -7.12 18.84 25.02
N PRO A 252 -8.18 19.12 24.24
CA PRO A 252 -8.41 20.44 23.67
C PRO A 252 -8.75 21.43 24.80
N LYS A 253 -7.95 22.50 24.92
CA LYS A 253 -8.25 23.65 25.79
C LYS A 253 -8.60 24.84 24.91
N TYR A 254 -9.07 25.95 25.48
CA TYR A 254 -9.10 27.25 24.78
C TYR A 254 -9.75 27.23 23.39
N THR A 255 -10.85 26.50 23.18
CA THR A 255 -11.46 26.32 21.85
C THR A 255 -12.31 27.50 21.39
N ASN A 256 -12.68 28.40 22.29
CA ASN A 256 -13.48 29.60 22.03
C ASN A 256 -13.07 30.76 22.94
N PHE A 257 -13.56 31.98 22.64
CA PHE A 257 -13.17 33.19 23.37
C PHE A 257 -13.41 33.10 24.89
N LYS A 258 -14.56 32.56 25.30
CA LYS A 258 -14.95 32.44 26.72
C LYS A 258 -14.03 31.50 27.51
N SER A 259 -13.45 30.51 26.84
CA SER A 259 -12.53 29.54 27.45
C SER A 259 -11.10 30.06 27.61
N LEU A 260 -10.70 31.15 26.92
CA LEU A 260 -9.37 31.76 27.04
C LEU A 260 -9.12 32.32 28.45
N PRO A 261 -7.86 32.41 28.92
CA PRO A 261 -7.52 33.10 30.16
C PRO A 261 -8.03 34.56 30.16
N PRO A 262 -8.44 35.13 31.31
CA PRO A 262 -8.96 36.51 31.36
C PRO A 262 -7.98 37.57 30.82
N GLU A 263 -6.68 37.33 30.93
CA GLU A 263 -5.62 38.17 30.37
C GLU A 263 -5.68 38.22 28.83
N TYR A 264 -5.94 37.07 28.20
CA TYR A 264 -6.12 36.95 26.76
C TYR A 264 -7.43 37.61 26.30
N GLN A 265 -8.52 37.45 27.06
CA GLN A 265 -9.80 38.11 26.77
C GLN A 265 -9.62 39.64 26.74
N ARG A 266 -9.04 40.21 27.81
CA ARG A 266 -8.72 41.65 27.91
C ARG A 266 -7.73 42.13 26.84
N ALA A 267 -6.77 41.30 26.44
CA ALA A 267 -5.82 41.64 25.38
C ALA A 267 -6.53 41.70 24.02
N LEU A 268 -7.39 40.72 23.71
CA LEU A 268 -8.17 40.66 22.47
C LEU A 268 -9.22 41.77 22.37
N GLU A 269 -9.83 42.20 23.48
CA GLU A 269 -10.74 43.36 23.51
C GLU A 269 -10.07 44.67 23.03
N ARG A 270 -8.74 44.78 23.18
CA ARG A 270 -7.95 45.92 22.70
C ARG A 270 -7.53 45.77 21.23
N VAL A 271 -7.65 44.59 20.64
CA VAL A 271 -7.31 44.35 19.24
C VAL A 271 -8.48 44.78 18.34
N PRO A 272 -8.25 45.60 17.30
CA PRO A 272 -9.29 45.97 16.34
C PRO A 272 -9.99 44.75 15.72
N LYS A 273 -11.33 44.73 15.75
CA LYS A 273 -12.16 43.60 15.29
C LYS A 273 -11.86 43.11 13.86
N PHE A 274 -11.32 43.98 12.99
CA PHE A 274 -10.92 43.58 11.63
C PHE A 274 -9.71 42.65 11.60
N ILE A 275 -8.79 42.75 12.58
CA ILE A 275 -7.65 41.83 12.73
C ILE A 275 -8.15 40.47 13.22
N LEU A 276 -9.13 40.46 14.12
CA LEU A 276 -9.73 39.24 14.69
C LEU A 276 -10.65 38.47 13.74
N ARG A 277 -10.83 38.93 12.50
CA ARG A 277 -11.49 38.16 11.44
C ARG A 277 -10.76 36.84 11.21
N ASP A 278 -11.52 35.83 10.81
CA ASP A 278 -11.06 34.48 10.43
C ASP A 278 -10.48 33.63 11.59
N LEU A 279 -10.71 34.02 12.84
CA LEU A 279 -10.45 33.14 13.99
C LEU A 279 -11.38 31.92 13.94
N SER A 280 -10.79 30.74 13.77
CA SER A 280 -11.51 29.47 13.58
C SER A 280 -12.00 28.89 14.91
N GLU A 281 -13.06 29.47 15.49
CA GLU A 281 -13.66 28.97 16.74
C GLU A 281 -14.01 27.48 16.67
N ASN A 282 -13.90 26.81 17.82
CA ASN A 282 -14.13 25.39 18.03
C ASN A 282 -13.16 24.44 17.30
N ARG A 283 -12.02 24.94 16.81
CA ARG A 283 -10.92 24.12 16.25
C ARG A 283 -9.67 24.17 17.12
N TRP A 284 -9.20 23.01 17.58
CA TRP A 284 -7.94 22.89 18.34
C TRP A 284 -6.92 22.10 17.51
N PRO A 285 -5.65 22.55 17.38
CA PRO A 285 -5.02 23.69 18.05
C PRO A 285 -5.20 25.05 17.32
N GLN A 286 -5.95 25.10 16.22
CA GLN A 286 -5.93 26.22 15.28
C GLN A 286 -6.45 27.54 15.88
N TYR A 287 -7.45 27.52 16.76
CA TYR A 287 -7.96 28.74 17.42
C TYR A 287 -6.91 29.42 18.33
N PRO A 288 -6.30 28.75 19.33
CA PRO A 288 -5.26 29.37 20.16
C PRO A 288 -4.01 29.79 19.37
N LEU A 289 -3.64 29.05 18.31
CA LEU A 289 -2.59 29.48 17.37
C LEU A 289 -2.97 30.79 16.68
N GLY A 290 -4.18 30.86 16.12
CA GLY A 290 -4.74 32.06 15.52
C GLY A 290 -4.74 33.24 16.48
N VAL A 291 -5.25 33.07 17.71
CA VAL A 291 -5.25 34.10 18.77
C VAL A 291 -3.84 34.64 19.03
N THR A 292 -2.86 33.75 19.18
CA THR A 292 -1.45 34.13 19.43
C THR A 292 -0.85 34.87 18.23
N MET A 293 -1.14 34.42 17.00
CA MET A 293 -0.70 35.08 15.77
C MET A 293 -1.33 36.47 15.60
N LYS A 294 -2.64 36.62 15.83
CA LYS A 294 -3.34 37.92 15.71
C LYS A 294 -2.87 38.93 16.76
N LEU A 295 -2.57 38.50 17.99
CA LEU A 295 -1.94 39.37 19.00
C LEU A 295 -0.57 39.87 18.56
N ARG A 296 0.30 38.98 18.04
CA ARG A 296 1.60 39.36 17.47
C ARG A 296 1.45 40.30 16.27
N GLN A 297 0.45 40.08 15.40
CA GLN A 297 0.12 40.98 14.28
C GLN A 297 -0.30 42.37 14.77
N ALA A 298 -1.02 42.46 15.89
CA ALA A 298 -1.34 43.71 16.59
C ALA A 298 -0.17 44.30 17.41
N LYS A 299 1.05 43.74 17.27
CA LYS A 299 2.27 44.11 18.03
C LYS A 299 2.13 43.95 19.56
N MET A 300 1.19 43.13 20.02
CA MET A 300 1.01 42.80 21.43
C MET A 300 1.78 41.53 21.78
N GLN A 301 2.45 41.51 22.92
CA GLN A 301 3.06 40.29 23.45
C GLN A 301 1.98 39.38 24.04
N PRO A 302 1.98 38.06 23.75
CA PRO A 302 1.07 37.12 24.38
C PRO A 302 1.38 37.00 25.89
N PRO A 303 0.39 37.11 26.81
CA PRO A 303 0.62 37.07 28.26
C PRO A 303 1.26 35.77 28.77
N MET A 304 0.85 34.64 28.20
CA MET A 304 1.33 33.29 28.50
C MET A 304 1.21 32.41 27.25
N GLN A 305 1.86 31.24 27.20
CA GLN A 305 1.59 30.27 26.12
C GLN A 305 0.23 29.59 26.33
N LEU A 306 -0.56 29.45 25.27
CA LEU A 306 -1.89 28.78 25.33
C LEU A 306 -1.82 27.25 25.17
N GLY A 307 -0.65 26.70 24.83
CA GLY A 307 -0.44 25.26 24.68
C GLY A 307 0.87 24.79 25.30
N PRO A 308 1.07 23.47 25.42
CA PRO A 308 2.22 22.90 26.10
C PRO A 308 3.51 23.25 25.36
N ALA A 309 4.37 24.03 26.01
CA ALA A 309 5.61 24.55 25.42
C ALA A 309 6.84 23.73 25.83
N ASN A 310 6.70 22.91 26.88
CA ASN A 310 7.72 22.08 27.48
C ASN A 310 7.18 20.64 27.68
N SER A 311 8.05 19.65 27.89
CA SER A 311 7.65 18.23 28.11
C SER A 311 6.71 18.04 29.30
N ARG A 312 6.98 18.75 30.40
CA ARG A 312 6.16 18.71 31.64
C ARG A 312 4.75 19.26 31.46
N ASP A 313 4.55 20.19 30.52
CA ASP A 313 3.23 20.74 30.21
C ASP A 313 2.36 19.73 29.46
N ILE A 314 2.97 18.72 28.84
CA ILE A 314 2.29 17.61 28.18
C ILE A 314 1.90 16.58 29.25
N SER A 315 2.87 15.93 29.88
CA SER A 315 2.70 15.11 31.08
C SER A 315 4.03 14.68 31.71
N ASP A 316 3.98 14.25 32.98
CA ASP A 316 5.11 13.61 33.67
C ASP A 316 5.63 12.35 32.94
N GLY A 317 4.74 11.62 32.26
CA GLY A 317 5.10 10.45 31.47
C GLY A 317 5.96 10.82 30.28
N VAL A 318 5.57 11.88 29.56
CA VAL A 318 6.35 12.45 28.46
C VAL A 318 7.67 13.03 28.96
N ASP A 319 7.71 13.79 30.06
CA ASP A 319 8.99 14.31 30.60
C ASP A 319 9.99 13.19 30.94
N LYS A 320 9.54 12.15 31.66
CA LYS A 320 10.38 10.98 31.99
C LYS A 320 10.89 10.28 30.73
N TRP A 321 10.05 10.14 29.72
CA TRP A 321 10.42 9.51 28.44
C TRP A 321 11.40 10.37 27.63
N VAL A 322 11.21 11.70 27.58
CA VAL A 322 12.15 12.61 26.93
C VAL A 322 13.54 12.48 27.55
N GLN A 323 13.64 12.52 28.88
CA GLN A 323 14.93 12.45 29.58
C GLN A 323 15.60 11.06 29.48
N LYS A 324 14.82 9.97 29.54
CA LYS A 324 15.38 8.60 29.64
C LYS A 324 15.55 7.88 28.31
N GLU A 325 14.68 8.10 27.34
CA GLU A 325 14.64 7.32 26.09
C GLU A 325 15.02 8.14 24.86
N LEU A 326 14.49 9.36 24.73
CA LEU A 326 14.78 10.21 23.58
C LEU A 326 16.15 10.87 23.69
N TRP A 327 16.40 11.62 24.79
CA TRP A 327 17.58 12.45 24.96
C TRP A 327 18.93 11.73 24.77
N PRO A 328 19.11 10.46 25.22
CA PRO A 328 20.36 9.72 24.99
C PRO A 328 20.59 9.30 23.53
N ARG A 329 19.55 9.30 22.68
CA ARG A 329 19.63 8.91 21.26
C ARG A 329 19.80 10.10 20.32
N LEU A 330 19.51 11.32 20.78
CA LEU A 330 19.65 12.53 19.98
C LEU A 330 21.13 12.90 19.76
N SER A 331 21.44 13.32 18.55
CA SER A 331 22.67 14.06 18.22
C SER A 331 22.65 15.48 18.82
N GLU A 332 23.82 16.13 18.90
CA GLU A 332 23.91 17.50 19.44
C GLU A 332 23.12 18.54 18.63
N SER A 333 23.01 18.36 17.30
CA SER A 333 22.17 19.20 16.45
C SER A 333 20.67 19.02 16.75
N GLU A 334 20.22 17.79 16.99
CA GLU A 334 18.84 17.49 17.40
C GLU A 334 18.53 18.01 18.80
N LYS A 335 19.45 17.87 19.77
CA LYS A 335 19.31 18.46 21.12
C LYS A 335 19.22 19.98 21.07
N SER A 336 20.04 20.62 20.24
CA SER A 336 20.01 22.06 20.02
C SER A 336 18.68 22.50 19.38
N ARG A 337 18.18 21.76 18.39
CA ARG A 337 16.86 21.99 17.77
C ARG A 337 15.73 21.89 18.81
N LEU A 338 15.73 20.85 19.64
CA LEU A 338 14.70 20.64 20.67
C LEU A 338 14.73 21.74 21.74
N ARG A 339 15.92 22.12 22.24
CA ARG A 339 16.11 23.26 23.16
C ARG A 339 15.67 24.60 22.56
N HIS A 340 15.87 24.80 21.25
CA HIS A 340 15.44 26.03 20.59
C HIS A 340 13.91 26.09 20.40
N ALA A 341 13.24 24.95 20.36
CA ALA A 341 11.78 24.86 20.33
C ALA A 341 11.15 24.99 21.73
N GLU A 342 11.85 24.57 22.79
CA GLU A 342 11.37 24.65 24.18
C GLU A 342 10.91 26.07 24.56
N GLY A 343 9.77 26.18 25.24
CA GLY A 343 9.12 27.46 25.52
C GLY A 343 8.34 28.05 24.34
N LYS A 344 8.32 27.41 23.16
CA LYS A 344 7.54 27.81 21.98
C LYS A 344 6.53 26.74 21.60
N TRP A 345 5.25 27.10 21.69
CA TRP A 345 4.14 26.32 21.14
C TRP A 345 3.71 26.92 19.78
N PRO A 346 3.48 26.12 18.73
CA PRO A 346 3.40 24.66 18.67
C PRO A 346 4.74 23.96 18.37
N ASP A 347 5.82 24.71 18.19
CA ASP A 347 7.12 24.24 17.70
C ASP A 347 7.68 23.08 18.53
N TYR A 348 7.57 23.12 19.87
CA TYR A 348 8.11 22.08 20.75
C TYR A 348 7.43 20.72 20.58
N PRO A 349 6.10 20.56 20.74
CA PRO A 349 5.44 19.27 20.45
C PRO A 349 5.65 18.76 19.02
N GLN A 350 5.75 19.65 18.02
CA GLN A 350 6.05 19.26 16.64
C GLN A 350 7.47 18.72 16.48
N ALA A 351 8.48 19.44 16.99
CA ALA A 351 9.87 18.98 17.00
C ALA A 351 10.02 17.65 17.76
N LEU A 352 9.30 17.48 18.87
CA LEU A 352 9.28 16.24 19.64
C LEU A 352 8.72 15.06 18.82
N HIS A 353 7.65 15.28 18.07
CA HIS A 353 7.02 14.27 17.21
C HIS A 353 7.93 13.88 16.03
N GLU A 354 8.57 14.86 15.37
CA GLU A 354 9.55 14.61 14.32
C GLU A 354 10.75 13.79 14.81
N LEU A 355 11.31 14.12 15.97
CA LEU A 355 12.44 13.40 16.56
C LEU A 355 12.04 11.98 16.98
N ALA A 356 10.88 11.81 17.61
CA ALA A 356 10.35 10.47 17.94
C ALA A 356 10.20 9.60 16.69
N LYS A 357 9.67 10.16 15.60
CA LYS A 357 9.51 9.50 14.30
C LYS A 357 10.85 9.14 13.66
N ALA A 358 11.84 10.04 13.68
CA ALA A 358 13.18 9.79 13.17
C ALA A 358 13.86 8.61 13.89
N HIS A 359 13.73 8.56 15.22
CA HIS A 359 14.31 7.52 16.09
C HIS A 359 13.41 6.28 16.28
N ARG A 360 12.24 6.23 15.61
CA ARG A 360 11.21 5.16 15.70
C ARG A 360 10.76 4.84 17.12
N LEU A 361 10.63 5.87 17.96
CA LEU A 361 10.13 5.75 19.33
C LEU A 361 8.63 6.12 19.38
N ALA A 362 7.89 5.47 20.27
CA ALA A 362 6.52 5.86 20.61
C ALA A 362 6.57 6.88 21.74
N ILE A 363 5.92 8.04 21.57
CA ILE A 363 5.75 9.02 22.65
C ILE A 363 4.61 8.54 23.57
N PRO A 364 4.82 8.39 24.89
CA PRO A 364 3.76 8.03 25.83
C PRO A 364 2.56 8.96 25.71
N GLU A 365 1.35 8.40 25.78
CA GLU A 365 0.06 9.13 25.82
C GLU A 365 -0.30 9.96 24.57
N MET A 366 0.68 10.24 23.69
CA MET A 366 0.51 10.89 22.37
C MET A 366 0.53 9.89 21.22
N SER A 367 1.03 8.67 21.42
CA SER A 367 0.92 7.58 20.44
C SER A 367 -0.53 7.14 20.24
N LEU A 368 -0.82 6.61 19.06
CA LEU A 368 -2.08 5.90 18.79
C LEU A 368 -2.25 4.70 19.76
N PRO A 369 -3.47 4.37 20.20
CA PRO A 369 -3.70 3.34 21.21
C PRO A 369 -3.41 1.93 20.69
N GLY A 370 -3.16 0.98 21.61
CA GLY A 370 -2.71 -0.38 21.29
C GLY A 370 -1.21 -0.50 20.97
N ASP A 371 -0.81 -1.64 20.41
CA ASP A 371 0.60 -1.99 20.15
C ASP A 371 1.22 -1.10 19.04
N PRO A 372 2.35 -0.41 19.28
CA PRO A 372 3.08 0.36 18.27
C PRO A 372 3.40 -0.41 16.97
N GLN A 373 3.52 -1.74 17.00
CA GLN A 373 3.75 -2.58 15.82
C GLN A 373 2.58 -2.56 14.83
N VAL A 374 1.34 -2.43 15.32
CA VAL A 374 0.12 -2.28 14.48
C VAL A 374 0.21 -1.01 13.64
N TRP A 375 0.70 0.07 14.23
CA TRP A 375 0.85 1.38 13.57
C TRP A 375 2.09 1.45 12.68
N GLU A 376 3.19 0.83 13.08
CA GLU A 376 4.39 0.67 12.24
C GLU A 376 4.06 -0.11 10.95
N PHE A 377 3.20 -1.12 11.00
CA PHE A 377 2.69 -1.80 9.81
C PHE A 377 1.90 -0.85 8.89
N LEU A 378 1.03 0.00 9.46
CA LEU A 378 0.23 0.97 8.70
C LEU A 378 1.06 2.13 8.13
N ARG A 379 2.20 2.48 8.74
CA ARG A 379 3.18 3.44 8.19
C ARG A 379 3.86 2.92 6.93
N ARG A 380 4.14 1.63 6.85
CA ARG A 380 4.84 1.00 5.70
C ARG A 380 3.97 0.83 4.45
N ARG A 381 2.66 1.05 4.56
CA ARG A 381 1.69 0.85 3.47
C ARG A 381 1.04 2.18 3.07
N PRO A 382 1.24 2.73 1.86
CA PRO A 382 0.45 3.87 1.40
C PRO A 382 -0.99 3.44 1.08
N MET A 383 -1.91 4.40 0.94
CA MET A 383 -3.32 4.11 0.63
C MET A 383 -3.51 3.50 -0.76
N MET A 384 -4.48 2.61 -0.87
CA MET A 384 -4.97 2.14 -2.18
C MET A 384 -5.65 3.29 -2.95
N PRO A 385 -5.46 3.41 -4.27
CA PRO A 385 -6.20 4.37 -5.08
C PRO A 385 -7.72 4.10 -5.00
N PRO A 386 -8.57 5.13 -4.87
CA PRO A 386 -10.02 4.96 -4.85
C PRO A 386 -10.51 4.35 -6.18
N GLY A 387 -11.35 3.32 -6.08
CA GLY A 387 -12.05 2.71 -7.23
C GLY A 387 -11.57 1.32 -7.66
N ARG A 388 -10.44 0.80 -7.15
CA ARG A 388 -10.05 -0.61 -7.37
C ARG A 388 -10.81 -1.48 -6.36
N LYS A 389 -11.79 -2.28 -6.81
CA LYS A 389 -12.39 -3.34 -5.97
C LYS A 389 -11.31 -4.39 -5.68
N GLY A 390 -11.30 -4.93 -4.46
CA GLY A 390 -10.40 -6.02 -4.10
C GLY A 390 -10.66 -7.30 -4.91
N PRO A 391 -9.68 -8.22 -5.00
CA PRO A 391 -9.83 -9.51 -5.66
C PRO A 391 -10.78 -10.47 -4.91
#